data_AF-A0A0S8CIC6-F1
#
_entry.id   AF-A0A0S8CIC6-F1
#
_cell.length_a   1.000
_cell.length_b   1.000
_cell.length_c   1.000
_cell.angle_alpha   90.00
_cell.angle_beta   90.00
_cell.angle_gamma   90.00
#
_symmetry.space_group_name_H-M   'P 1'
#
loop_
_entity.id
_entity.type
_entity.pdbx_description
1 polymer ?
#
loop_
_entity_poly.entity_id
_entity_poly.type
_entity_poly.pdbx_seq_one_letter_code
_entity_poly.pdbx_strand_id
1 'polypeptide(L)'
;TRLAWNAIVAVDGLQRLLWRTRPYEREKGATEALFDEFLKRIAWRVRRKEPFYDVLRQATTAFKSLIDPHLPPRPLVGINGEIFLRSNRFSNRDLVKECEAAGLEVIVSPVGEWMKYTAHRNLEDAVKDRNFRKMVSSYLKKLIQERDEHKVSGYYHELLNGREPSTAAILAKSDMYLSPRCGSEAVLSIGSGVEWMESPVFAGVISVMPHGCMPGGIVAAMAEKFSATYQKPWISLTYDGFLETNNAARISNFAELLKFCHQEAGTT
;
A
#
# COMPACT_ATOMS: atom_id res chain seq x y z
N THR A 1 -0.29 8.99 19.94
CA THR A 1 -1.51 8.74 20.74
C THR A 1 -2.39 7.76 20.00
N ARG A 2 -3.32 7.05 20.67
CA ARG A 2 -4.23 6.11 20.00
C ARG A 2 -5.08 6.78 18.91
N LEU A 3 -5.55 8.00 19.16
CA LEU A 3 -6.30 8.78 18.16
C LEU A 3 -5.49 9.03 16.87
N ALA A 4 -4.21 9.38 16.99
CA ALA A 4 -3.35 9.58 15.82
C ALA A 4 -3.17 8.28 15.02
N TRP A 5 -2.93 7.15 15.70
CA TRP A 5 -2.85 5.84 15.06
C TRP A 5 -4.14 5.48 14.32
N ASN A 6 -5.29 5.62 14.98
CA ASN A 6 -6.58 5.34 14.37
C ASN A 6 -6.87 6.24 13.18
N ALA A 7 -6.46 7.51 13.23
CA ALA A 7 -6.62 8.44 12.11
C ALA A 7 -5.76 8.03 10.92
N ILE A 8 -4.52 7.58 11.15
CA ILE A 8 -3.63 7.10 10.07
C ILE A 8 -4.21 5.86 9.42
N VAL A 9 -4.60 4.85 10.21
CA VAL A 9 -5.23 3.62 9.68
C VAL A 9 -6.52 3.94 8.92
N ALA A 10 -7.29 4.92 9.39
CA ALA A 10 -8.52 5.35 8.71
C ALA A 10 -8.25 6.05 7.37
N VAL A 11 -7.21 6.89 7.29
CA VAL A 11 -6.83 7.54 6.03
C VAL A 11 -6.22 6.51 5.06
N ASP A 12 -5.39 5.58 5.53
CA ASP A 12 -4.88 4.47 4.72
C ASP A 12 -6.04 3.64 4.14
N GLY A 13 -7.04 3.29 4.97
CA GLY A 13 -8.23 2.58 4.52
C GLY A 13 -9.09 3.38 3.53
N LEU A 14 -9.25 4.69 3.77
CA LEU A 14 -9.99 5.58 2.86
C LEU A 14 -9.29 5.72 1.50
N GLN A 15 -7.95 5.77 1.47
CA GLN A 15 -7.17 5.76 0.23
C GLN A 15 -7.33 4.44 -0.52
N ARG A 16 -7.33 3.31 0.18
CA ARG A 16 -7.62 2.00 -0.45
C ARG A 16 -9.03 1.94 -1.03
N LEU A 17 -10.04 2.53 -0.36
CA LEU A 17 -11.40 2.64 -0.93
C LEU A 17 -11.39 3.47 -2.22
N LEU A 18 -10.66 4.58 -2.25
CA LEU A 18 -10.49 5.42 -3.44
C LEU A 18 -9.91 4.61 -4.60
N TRP A 19 -8.77 3.93 -4.40
CA TRP A 19 -8.11 3.17 -5.46
C TRP A 19 -8.91 1.93 -5.90
N ARG A 20 -9.68 1.32 -4.99
CA ARG A 20 -10.58 0.22 -5.32
C ARG A 20 -11.80 0.65 -6.13
N THR A 21 -12.28 1.87 -5.93
CA THR A 21 -13.57 2.33 -6.49
C THR A 21 -13.38 3.15 -7.77
N ARG A 22 -12.39 4.06 -7.80
CA ARG A 22 -12.18 5.01 -8.90
C ARG A 22 -12.00 4.36 -10.28
N PRO A 23 -11.31 3.22 -10.43
CA PRO A 23 -11.20 2.56 -11.73
C PRO A 23 -12.54 2.03 -12.29
N TYR A 24 -13.56 1.91 -11.44
CA TYR A 24 -14.88 1.38 -11.75
C TYR A 24 -16.00 2.40 -11.52
N GLU A 25 -15.69 3.69 -11.46
CA GLU A 25 -16.69 4.72 -11.19
C GLU A 25 -17.57 5.00 -12.41
N ARG A 26 -18.87 5.22 -12.19
CA ARG A 26 -19.84 5.54 -13.27
C ARG A 26 -19.66 6.95 -13.82
N GLU A 27 -19.38 7.89 -12.92
CA GLU A 27 -19.18 9.30 -13.25
C GLU A 27 -17.75 9.69 -12.87
N LYS A 28 -16.98 10.13 -13.87
CA LYS A 28 -15.57 10.46 -13.69
C LYS A 28 -15.40 11.57 -12.65
N GLY A 29 -14.62 11.31 -11.61
CA GLY A 29 -14.32 12.24 -10.52
C GLY A 29 -15.26 12.14 -9.31
N ALA A 30 -16.35 11.37 -9.39
CA ALA A 30 -17.27 11.18 -8.26
C ALA A 30 -16.56 10.56 -7.05
N THR A 31 -15.68 9.58 -7.29
CA THR A 31 -14.94 8.89 -6.22
C THR A 31 -13.93 9.82 -5.53
N GLU A 32 -13.27 10.70 -6.28
CA GLU A 32 -12.31 11.67 -5.72
C GLU A 32 -13.03 12.72 -4.86
N ALA A 33 -14.17 13.24 -5.34
CA ALA A 33 -14.99 14.17 -4.58
C ALA A 33 -15.46 13.55 -3.26
N LEU A 34 -15.88 12.27 -3.29
CA LEU A 34 -16.30 11.52 -2.11
C LEU A 34 -15.12 11.32 -1.13
N PHE A 35 -13.93 11.00 -1.64
CA PHE A 35 -12.72 10.90 -0.84
C PHE A 35 -12.42 12.21 -0.09
N ASP A 36 -12.45 13.35 -0.79
CA ASP A 36 -12.20 14.66 -0.20
C ASP A 36 -13.22 15.03 0.88
N GLU A 37 -14.50 14.67 0.69
CA GLU A 37 -15.55 14.86 1.68
C GLU A 37 -15.25 14.07 2.97
N PHE A 38 -15.03 12.76 2.84
CA PHE A 38 -14.78 11.89 3.99
C PHE A 38 -13.48 12.23 4.70
N LEU A 39 -12.43 12.61 3.97
CA LEU A 39 -11.17 13.07 4.55
C LEU A 39 -11.39 14.31 5.41
N LYS A 40 -12.14 15.30 4.93
CA LYS A 40 -12.50 16.51 5.70
C LYS A 40 -13.30 16.16 6.95
N ARG A 41 -14.25 15.24 6.86
CA ARG A 41 -15.07 14.78 8.00
C ARG A 41 -14.24 14.08 9.07
N ILE A 42 -13.34 13.17 8.67
CA ILE A 42 -12.40 12.50 9.60
C ILE A 42 -11.48 13.55 10.23
N ALA A 43 -10.88 14.44 9.44
CA ALA A 43 -10.01 15.49 9.96
C ALA A 43 -10.71 16.41 10.97
N TRP A 44 -11.97 16.76 10.73
CA TRP A 44 -12.79 17.56 11.65
C TRP A 44 -13.05 16.83 12.97
N ARG A 45 -13.44 15.55 12.94
CA ARG A 45 -13.62 14.71 14.13
C ARG A 45 -12.32 14.58 14.93
N VAL A 46 -11.20 14.33 14.25
CA VAL A 46 -9.87 14.20 14.87
C VAL A 46 -9.45 15.49 15.57
N ARG A 47 -9.65 16.67 14.95
CA ARG A 47 -9.37 17.98 15.59
C ARG A 47 -10.15 18.18 16.87
N ARG A 48 -11.40 17.70 16.91
CA ARG A 48 -12.28 17.76 18.09
C ARG A 48 -12.07 16.61 19.07
N LYS A 49 -11.16 15.67 18.78
CA LYS A 49 -10.91 14.45 19.56
C LYS A 49 -12.16 13.57 19.70
N GLU A 50 -13.04 13.59 18.71
CA GLU A 50 -14.27 12.81 18.66
C GLU A 50 -14.04 11.47 17.93
N PRO A 51 -14.79 10.41 18.27
CA PRO A 51 -14.80 9.18 17.49
C PRO A 51 -15.37 9.44 16.08
N PHE A 52 -14.88 8.66 15.10
CA PHE A 52 -15.27 8.78 13.70
C PHE A 52 -15.63 7.43 13.05
N TYR A 53 -15.88 6.40 13.87
CA TYR A 53 -16.18 5.04 13.37
C TYR A 53 -17.49 4.98 12.56
N ASP A 54 -18.47 5.81 12.91
CA ASP A 54 -19.70 6.04 12.15
C ASP A 54 -19.39 6.56 10.73
N VAL A 55 -18.46 7.51 10.64
CA VAL A 55 -17.99 8.09 9.37
C VAL A 55 -17.33 7.01 8.51
N LEU A 56 -16.53 6.10 9.09
CA LEU A 56 -15.88 5.03 8.34
C LEU A 56 -16.89 4.04 7.75
N ARG A 57 -17.91 3.67 8.52
CA ARG A 57 -18.98 2.77 8.05
C ARG A 57 -19.76 3.38 6.90
N GLN A 58 -20.06 4.67 6.99
CA GLN A 58 -20.73 5.42 5.91
C GLN A 58 -19.86 5.49 4.66
N ALA A 59 -18.54 5.69 4.82
CA ALA A 59 -17.60 5.72 3.70
C ALA A 59 -17.69 4.43 2.89
N THR A 60 -17.48 3.26 3.50
CA THR A 60 -17.50 1.97 2.79
C THR A 60 -18.78 1.76 1.97
N THR A 61 -19.93 2.10 2.56
CA THR A 61 -21.24 2.00 1.88
C THR A 61 -21.33 2.96 0.69
N ALA A 62 -20.90 4.21 0.87
CA ALA A 62 -20.93 5.22 -0.17
C ALA A 62 -19.99 4.88 -1.35
N PHE A 63 -18.75 4.48 -1.07
CA PHE A 63 -17.80 4.05 -2.09
C PHE A 63 -18.31 2.84 -2.88
N LYS A 64 -18.86 1.83 -2.19
CA LYS A 64 -19.46 0.66 -2.85
C LYS A 64 -20.57 1.03 -3.82
N SER A 65 -21.38 2.04 -3.53
CA SER A 65 -22.48 2.48 -4.40
C SER A 65 -22.02 3.15 -5.70
N LEU A 66 -20.78 3.65 -5.76
CA LEU A 66 -20.21 4.30 -6.95
C LEU A 66 -19.65 3.30 -7.98
N ILE A 67 -19.45 2.04 -7.58
CA ILE A 67 -18.91 1.00 -8.46
C ILE A 67 -19.95 0.61 -9.51
N ASP A 68 -19.52 0.62 -10.76
CA ASP A 68 -20.22 0.00 -11.87
C ASP A 68 -19.88 -1.50 -11.95
N PRO A 69 -20.82 -2.41 -11.63
CA PRO A 69 -20.56 -3.84 -11.70
C PRO A 69 -20.44 -4.38 -13.14
N HIS A 70 -20.76 -3.57 -14.16
CA HIS A 70 -20.66 -3.97 -15.57
C HIS A 70 -19.27 -3.75 -16.18
N LEU A 71 -18.39 -3.02 -15.50
CA LEU A 71 -17.03 -2.81 -15.97
C LEU A 71 -16.16 -4.07 -15.73
N PRO A 72 -15.32 -4.47 -16.70
CA PRO A 72 -14.45 -5.63 -16.53
C PRO A 72 -13.40 -5.37 -15.44
N PRO A 73 -12.97 -6.41 -14.71
CA PRO A 73 -11.90 -6.28 -13.72
C PRO A 73 -10.61 -5.84 -14.40
N ARG A 74 -9.86 -4.96 -13.72
CA ARG A 74 -8.54 -4.49 -14.17
C ARG A 74 -7.43 -5.29 -13.48
N PRO A 75 -6.27 -5.50 -14.14
CA PRO A 75 -5.12 -6.12 -13.48
C PRO A 75 -4.73 -5.31 -12.24
N LEU A 76 -4.68 -5.99 -11.09
CA LEU A 76 -4.32 -5.38 -9.81
C LEU A 76 -2.80 -5.35 -9.63
N VAL A 77 -2.25 -4.19 -9.33
CA VAL A 77 -0.82 -3.95 -9.18
C VAL A 77 -0.52 -3.36 -7.81
N GLY A 78 0.51 -3.91 -7.15
CA GLY A 78 1.00 -3.38 -5.88
C GLY A 78 2.10 -2.34 -6.07
N ILE A 79 2.05 -1.24 -5.32
CA ILE A 79 3.11 -0.21 -5.30
C ILE A 79 3.81 -0.21 -3.94
N ASN A 80 5.10 -0.50 -3.94
CA ASN A 80 5.99 -0.44 -2.78
C ASN A 80 7.17 0.51 -3.06
N GLY A 81 8.16 0.53 -2.17
CA GLY A 81 9.31 1.42 -2.26
C GLY A 81 9.29 2.53 -1.22
N GLU A 82 10.00 3.62 -1.53
CA GLU A 82 10.25 4.72 -0.60
C GLU A 82 8.93 5.37 -0.14
N ILE A 83 8.78 5.54 1.17
CA ILE A 83 7.49 5.86 1.80
C ILE A 83 7.01 7.26 1.41
N PHE A 84 7.90 8.24 1.37
CA PHE A 84 7.55 9.60 1.02
C PHE A 84 7.07 9.68 -0.43
N LEU A 85 7.80 9.09 -1.37
CA LEU A 85 7.45 9.06 -2.79
C LEU A 85 6.15 8.32 -3.05
N ARG A 86 5.94 7.13 -2.47
CA ARG A 86 4.70 6.39 -2.71
C ARG A 86 3.46 7.09 -2.11
N SER A 87 3.66 7.91 -1.07
CA SER A 87 2.58 8.61 -0.37
C SER A 87 2.32 10.03 -0.87
N ASN A 88 3.27 10.65 -1.56
CA ASN A 88 3.19 12.03 -2.01
C ASN A 88 2.89 12.12 -3.52
N ARG A 89 1.63 12.46 -3.84
CA ARG A 89 1.15 12.63 -5.22
C ARG A 89 1.95 13.64 -6.04
N PHE A 90 2.48 14.69 -5.42
CA PHE A 90 3.29 15.67 -6.13
C PHE A 90 4.64 15.08 -6.53
N SER A 91 5.29 14.38 -5.60
CA SER A 91 6.63 13.83 -5.81
C SER A 91 6.66 12.63 -6.77
N ASN A 92 5.54 11.89 -6.89
CA ASN A 92 5.42 10.75 -7.80
C ASN A 92 4.58 11.03 -9.06
N ARG A 93 4.28 12.30 -9.36
CA ARG A 93 3.48 12.71 -10.53
C ARG A 93 2.10 12.03 -10.60
N ASP A 94 1.46 11.84 -9.44
CA ASP A 94 0.18 11.14 -9.30
C ASP A 94 0.22 9.74 -9.93
N LEU A 95 1.28 8.98 -9.64
CA LEU A 95 1.57 7.64 -10.18
C LEU A 95 0.35 6.72 -10.20
N VAL A 96 -0.46 6.74 -9.15
CA VAL A 96 -1.67 5.90 -9.07
C VAL A 96 -2.63 6.24 -10.22
N LYS A 97 -2.87 7.52 -10.49
CA LYS A 97 -3.72 7.93 -11.63
C LYS A 97 -3.08 7.63 -12.97
N GLU A 98 -1.75 7.71 -13.10
CA GLU A 98 -1.06 7.29 -14.32
C GLU A 98 -1.28 5.79 -14.60
N CYS A 99 -1.17 4.94 -13.57
CA CYS A 99 -1.49 3.51 -13.69
C CYS A 99 -2.97 3.25 -14.02
N GLU A 100 -3.90 3.97 -13.38
CA GLU A 100 -5.33 3.84 -13.65
C GLU A 100 -5.70 4.30 -15.07
N ALA A 101 -5.06 5.35 -15.58
CA ALA A 101 -5.20 5.80 -16.96
C ALA A 101 -4.68 4.74 -17.95
N ALA A 102 -3.65 3.98 -17.57
CA ALA A 102 -3.17 2.84 -18.35
C ALA A 102 -4.09 1.59 -18.27
N GLY A 103 -5.16 1.64 -17.47
CA GLY A 103 -6.15 0.57 -17.33
C GLY A 103 -5.85 -0.42 -16.18
N LEU A 104 -5.04 -0.02 -15.21
CA LEU A 104 -4.70 -0.84 -14.04
C LEU A 104 -5.57 -0.49 -12.84
N GLU A 105 -5.70 -1.44 -11.91
CA GLU A 105 -6.11 -1.18 -10.52
C GLU A 105 -4.87 -1.21 -9.64
N VAL A 106 -4.83 -0.37 -8.61
CA VAL A 106 -3.60 -0.17 -7.81
C VAL A 106 -3.88 -0.29 -6.32
N ILE A 107 -2.96 -0.92 -5.60
CA ILE A 107 -2.85 -0.81 -4.14
C ILE A 107 -1.45 -0.31 -3.80
N VAL A 108 -1.37 0.75 -2.99
CA VAL A 108 -0.09 1.25 -2.47
C VAL A 108 0.12 0.74 -1.05
N SER A 109 1.36 0.38 -0.72
CA SER A 109 1.75 0.00 0.63
C SER A 109 1.43 1.14 1.62
N PRO A 110 0.66 0.88 2.70
CA PRO A 110 0.14 1.93 3.57
C PRO A 110 1.25 2.66 4.34
N VAL A 111 0.99 3.89 4.79
CA VAL A 111 1.93 4.62 5.65
C VAL A 111 2.03 3.94 7.02
N GLY A 112 0.92 3.35 7.49
CA GLY A 112 0.88 2.56 8.72
C GLY A 112 1.89 1.40 8.75
N GLU A 113 2.30 0.86 7.60
CA GLU A 113 3.32 -0.20 7.51
C GLU A 113 4.64 0.20 8.18
N TRP A 114 5.14 1.40 7.90
CA TRP A 114 6.39 1.90 8.47
C TRP A 114 6.29 2.18 9.96
N MET A 115 5.13 2.68 10.41
CA MET A 115 4.90 2.90 11.84
C MET A 115 4.88 1.58 12.61
N LYS A 116 4.31 0.52 12.03
CA LYS A 116 4.38 -0.83 12.61
C LYS A 116 5.80 -1.37 12.60
N TYR A 117 6.55 -1.16 11.51
CA TYR A 117 7.95 -1.56 11.43
C TYR A 117 8.84 -0.87 12.46
N THR A 118 8.74 0.45 12.59
CA THR A 118 9.50 1.19 13.62
C THR A 118 9.10 0.76 15.04
N ALA A 119 7.81 0.50 15.30
CA ALA A 119 7.37 -0.07 16.58
C ALA A 119 7.94 -1.48 16.83
N HIS A 120 8.01 -2.32 15.79
CA HIS A 120 8.62 -3.65 15.84
C HIS A 120 10.11 -3.57 16.20
N ARG A 121 10.86 -2.68 15.53
CA ARG A 121 12.29 -2.45 15.81
C ARG A 121 12.55 -1.95 17.22
N ASN A 122 11.76 -0.98 17.68
CA ASN A 122 11.87 -0.49 19.05
C ASN A 122 11.64 -1.60 20.10
N LEU A 123 10.82 -2.61 19.78
CA LEU A 123 10.63 -3.77 20.64
C LEU A 123 11.85 -4.71 20.58
N GLU A 124 12.39 -5.00 19.40
CA GLU A 124 13.63 -5.79 19.25
C GLU A 124 14.81 -5.17 20.02
N ASP A 125 15.00 -3.85 19.89
CA ASP A 125 16.06 -3.12 20.58
C ASP A 125 15.85 -3.16 22.10
N ALA A 126 14.61 -2.98 22.58
CA ALA A 126 14.30 -3.08 24.02
C ALA A 126 14.58 -4.47 24.61
N VAL A 127 14.35 -5.54 23.82
CA VAL A 127 14.69 -6.91 24.19
C VAL A 127 16.20 -7.10 24.23
N LYS A 128 16.92 -6.62 23.21
CA LYS A 128 18.39 -6.69 23.11
C LYS A 128 19.07 -5.97 24.27
N ASP A 129 18.54 -4.81 24.65
CA ASP A 129 19.05 -3.99 25.77
C ASP A 129 18.65 -4.53 27.15
N ARG A 130 17.94 -5.67 27.22
CA ARG A 130 17.43 -6.31 28.45
C ARG A 130 16.61 -5.37 29.35
N ASN A 131 15.98 -4.35 28.76
CA ASN A 131 15.21 -3.37 29.52
C ASN A 131 13.77 -3.86 29.69
N PHE A 132 13.52 -4.62 30.75
CA PHE A 132 12.23 -5.27 31.00
C PHE A 132 11.04 -4.29 31.00
N ARG A 133 11.20 -3.11 31.61
CA ARG A 133 10.14 -2.08 31.64
C ARG A 133 9.82 -1.57 30.24
N LYS A 134 10.83 -1.27 29.42
CA LYS A 134 10.63 -0.84 28.03
C LYS A 134 10.01 -1.96 27.20
N MET A 135 10.49 -3.19 27.35
CA MET A 135 9.98 -4.38 26.64
C MET A 135 8.48 -4.59 26.88
N VAL A 136 8.03 -4.63 28.13
CA VAL A 136 6.61 -4.78 28.48
C VAL A 136 5.79 -3.61 27.91
N SER A 137 6.29 -2.38 28.02
CA SER A 137 5.59 -1.21 27.50
C SER A 137 5.46 -1.23 25.97
N SER A 138 6.50 -1.66 25.25
CA SER A 138 6.52 -1.74 23.78
C SER A 138 5.63 -2.88 23.29
N TYR A 139 5.63 -4.01 24.00
CA TYR A 139 4.76 -5.14 23.70
C TYR A 139 3.28 -4.76 23.87
N LEU A 140 2.92 -4.11 24.97
CA LEU A 140 1.55 -3.64 25.19
C LEU A 140 1.12 -2.61 24.14
N LYS A 141 2.02 -1.70 23.73
CA LYS A 141 1.75 -0.75 22.64
C LYS A 141 1.50 -1.46 21.32
N LYS A 142 2.31 -2.47 20.97
CA LYS A 142 2.13 -3.28 19.75
C LYS A 142 0.76 -3.95 19.74
N LEU A 143 0.37 -4.61 20.84
CA LEU A 143 -0.93 -5.25 20.97
C LEU A 143 -2.10 -4.27 20.81
N ILE A 144 -1.99 -3.07 21.41
CA ILE A 144 -3.02 -2.04 21.28
C ILE A 144 -3.08 -1.52 19.84
N GLN A 145 -1.94 -1.30 19.19
CA GLN A 145 -1.87 -0.85 17.80
C GLN A 145 -2.52 -1.87 16.85
N GLU A 146 -2.17 -3.15 16.96
CA GLU A 146 -2.76 -4.22 16.15
C GLU A 146 -4.27 -4.35 16.39
N ARG A 147 -4.71 -4.28 17.65
CA ARG A 147 -6.15 -4.33 17.98
C ARG A 147 -6.91 -3.14 17.41
N ASP A 148 -6.38 -1.93 17.58
CA ASP A 148 -7.00 -0.71 17.08
C ASP A 148 -7.01 -0.70 15.54
N GLU A 149 -5.95 -1.16 14.90
CA GLU A 149 -5.88 -1.35 13.45
C GLU A 149 -6.93 -2.33 12.97
N HIS A 150 -7.09 -3.50 13.61
CA HIS A 150 -8.13 -4.47 13.27
C HIS A 150 -9.53 -3.90 13.43
N LYS A 151 -9.77 -3.12 14.48
CA LYS A 151 -11.04 -2.46 14.69
C LYS A 151 -11.34 -1.45 13.58
N VAL A 152 -10.37 -0.62 13.21
CA VAL A 152 -10.53 0.42 12.19
C VAL A 152 -10.64 -0.19 10.78
N SER A 153 -9.77 -1.13 10.44
CA SER A 153 -9.78 -1.82 9.15
C SER A 153 -11.03 -2.68 8.94
N GLY A 154 -11.62 -3.21 10.01
CA GLY A 154 -12.88 -3.96 9.96
C GLY A 154 -14.05 -3.16 9.36
N TYR A 155 -14.04 -1.83 9.42
CA TYR A 155 -15.07 -1.00 8.78
C TYR A 155 -14.99 -1.01 7.25
N TYR A 156 -13.86 -1.41 6.67
CA TYR A 156 -13.63 -1.44 5.22
C TYR A 156 -13.71 -2.84 4.60
N HIS A 157 -13.82 -3.89 5.43
CA HIS A 157 -13.76 -5.29 5.01
C HIS A 157 -14.84 -5.69 3.98
N GLU A 158 -15.96 -4.97 3.92
CA GLU A 158 -17.00 -5.24 2.91
C GLU A 158 -16.52 -4.98 1.48
N LEU A 159 -15.62 -4.01 1.28
CA LEU A 159 -15.12 -3.64 -0.04
C LEU A 159 -13.66 -3.99 -0.27
N LEU A 160 -12.85 -3.96 0.79
CA LEU A 160 -11.44 -4.30 0.75
C LEU A 160 -11.25 -5.75 1.20
N ASN A 161 -11.00 -6.64 0.24
CA ASN A 161 -10.63 -8.01 0.55
C ASN A 161 -9.19 -8.05 1.10
N GLY A 162 -8.97 -8.90 2.10
CA GLY A 162 -7.65 -9.20 2.63
C GLY A 162 -7.24 -8.34 3.83
N ARG A 163 -6.69 -9.04 4.82
CA ARG A 163 -6.04 -8.45 5.99
C ARG A 163 -4.66 -7.93 5.58
N GLU A 164 -4.32 -6.71 5.99
CA GLU A 164 -2.93 -6.24 5.89
C GLU A 164 -2.01 -7.21 6.65
N PRO A 165 -0.95 -7.74 6.01
CA PRO A 165 -0.05 -8.66 6.67
C PRO A 165 0.61 -8.00 7.88
N SER A 166 0.93 -8.81 8.88
CA SER A 166 1.69 -8.31 10.04
C SER A 166 3.10 -7.96 9.60
N THR A 167 3.74 -7.01 10.28
CA THR A 167 5.15 -6.67 10.02
C THR A 167 6.05 -7.90 10.11
N ALA A 168 5.78 -8.81 11.05
CA ALA A 168 6.55 -10.05 11.18
C ALA A 168 6.40 -10.95 9.94
N ALA A 169 5.21 -11.04 9.34
CA ALA A 169 4.99 -11.79 8.11
C ALA A 169 5.75 -11.16 6.93
N ILE A 170 5.65 -9.83 6.75
CA ILE A 170 6.41 -9.10 5.72
C ILE A 170 7.91 -9.35 5.87
N LEU A 171 8.44 -9.25 7.11
CA LEU A 171 9.86 -9.46 7.37
C LEU A 171 10.29 -10.90 7.11
N ALA A 172 9.47 -11.89 7.46
CA ALA A 172 9.74 -13.30 7.17
C ALA A 172 9.85 -13.56 5.66
N LYS A 173 9.01 -12.90 4.84
CA LYS A 173 9.11 -12.98 3.36
C LYS A 173 10.41 -12.37 2.84
N SER A 174 10.85 -11.26 3.44
CA SER A 174 12.09 -10.59 3.04
C SER A 174 13.37 -11.32 3.46
N ASP A 175 13.35 -12.08 4.55
CA ASP A 175 14.53 -12.70 5.18
C ASP A 175 15.27 -13.66 4.24
N MET A 176 14.55 -14.29 3.31
CA MET A 176 15.13 -15.16 2.28
C MET A 176 16.05 -14.42 1.28
N TYR A 177 15.89 -13.10 1.16
CA TYR A 177 16.57 -12.29 0.14
C TYR A 177 17.45 -11.19 0.75
N LEU A 178 16.99 -10.60 1.84
CA LEU A 178 17.69 -9.53 2.53
C LEU A 178 17.49 -9.70 4.03
N SER A 179 18.59 -9.79 4.77
CA SER A 179 18.53 -9.94 6.22
C SER A 179 17.68 -8.82 6.83
N PRO A 180 16.74 -9.14 7.74
CA PRO A 180 16.00 -8.17 8.50
C PRO A 180 16.93 -7.18 9.20
N ARG A 181 18.18 -7.53 9.51
CA ARG A 181 19.16 -6.62 10.13
C ARG A 181 19.57 -5.42 9.27
N CYS A 182 19.30 -5.43 7.96
CA CYS A 182 19.61 -4.31 7.06
C CYS A 182 19.00 -2.98 7.52
N GLY A 183 17.90 -2.99 8.27
CA GLY A 183 17.39 -1.76 8.91
C GLY A 183 16.58 -0.85 8.00
N SER A 184 16.63 -1.04 6.69
CA SER A 184 16.12 -0.10 5.69
C SER A 184 14.70 -0.43 5.20
N GLU A 185 14.11 0.48 4.43
CA GLU A 185 12.84 0.25 3.74
C GLU A 185 12.90 -0.87 2.69
N ALA A 186 14.10 -1.32 2.30
CA ALA A 186 14.27 -2.42 1.37
C ALA A 186 13.66 -3.72 1.89
N VAL A 187 13.74 -4.01 3.21
CA VAL A 187 13.14 -5.23 3.76
C VAL A 187 11.61 -5.19 3.68
N LEU A 188 10.99 -4.02 3.86
CA LEU A 188 9.54 -3.86 3.71
C LEU A 188 9.14 -3.94 2.24
N SER A 189 9.88 -3.27 1.36
CA SER A 189 9.59 -3.26 -0.07
C SER A 189 9.71 -4.65 -0.69
N ILE A 190 10.77 -5.40 -0.36
CA ILE A 190 10.92 -6.79 -0.79
C ILE A 190 9.81 -7.65 -0.19
N GLY A 191 9.57 -7.57 1.12
CA GLY A 191 8.57 -8.40 1.79
C GLY A 191 7.16 -8.22 1.24
N SER A 192 6.70 -6.97 1.13
CA SER A 192 5.36 -6.64 0.63
C SER A 192 5.24 -6.91 -0.88
N GLY A 193 6.31 -6.69 -1.64
CA GLY A 193 6.33 -7.06 -3.05
C GLY A 193 6.27 -8.58 -3.25
N VAL A 194 7.03 -9.36 -2.50
CA VAL A 194 7.00 -10.84 -2.56
C VAL A 194 5.62 -11.37 -2.16
N GLU A 195 5.01 -10.84 -1.10
CA GLU A 195 3.64 -11.18 -0.69
C GLU A 195 2.63 -10.99 -1.85
N TRP A 196 2.74 -9.87 -2.57
CA TRP A 196 1.88 -9.63 -3.74
C TRP A 196 2.23 -10.54 -4.91
N MET A 197 3.50 -10.82 -5.16
CA MET A 197 3.92 -11.72 -6.25
C MET A 197 3.43 -13.15 -6.01
N GLU A 198 3.39 -13.62 -4.77
CA GLU A 198 2.82 -14.93 -4.41
C GLU A 198 1.28 -14.94 -4.49
N SER A 199 0.62 -13.82 -4.22
CA SER A 199 -0.85 -13.75 -4.20
C SER A 199 -1.45 -13.91 -5.61
N PRO A 200 -2.43 -14.81 -5.82
CA PRO A 200 -3.04 -15.00 -7.14
C PRO A 200 -3.84 -13.78 -7.63
N VAL A 201 -4.17 -12.84 -6.74
CA VAL A 201 -4.99 -11.66 -7.06
C VAL A 201 -4.16 -10.55 -7.73
N PHE A 202 -2.87 -10.46 -7.40
CA PHE A 202 -1.99 -9.43 -7.94
C PHE A 202 -1.34 -9.89 -9.24
N ALA A 203 -1.38 -9.02 -10.23
CA ALA A 203 -0.81 -9.25 -11.55
C ALA A 203 0.66 -8.82 -11.64
N GLY A 204 1.10 -7.87 -10.80
CA GLY A 204 2.50 -7.42 -10.77
C GLY A 204 2.79 -6.38 -9.69
N VAL A 205 4.04 -5.91 -9.66
CA VAL A 205 4.54 -4.96 -8.65
C VAL A 205 5.31 -3.81 -9.29
N ILE A 206 5.12 -2.61 -8.75
CA ILE A 206 5.89 -1.41 -9.08
C ILE A 206 6.61 -0.94 -7.81
N SER A 207 7.93 -0.83 -7.85
CA SER A 207 8.71 -0.19 -6.78
C SER A 207 9.05 1.24 -7.16
N VAL A 208 8.88 2.18 -6.23
CA VAL A 208 9.30 3.58 -6.43
C VAL A 208 10.51 3.93 -5.58
N MET A 209 11.42 4.72 -6.13
CA MET A 209 12.61 5.19 -5.41
C MET A 209 13.09 6.54 -5.95
N PRO A 210 13.78 7.36 -5.13
CA PRO A 210 14.53 8.49 -5.65
C PRO A 210 15.84 8.02 -6.29
N HIS A 211 16.40 8.85 -7.17
CA HIS A 211 17.70 8.58 -7.74
C HIS A 211 18.77 8.45 -6.62
N GLY A 212 19.63 7.44 -6.72
CA GLY A 212 20.68 7.18 -5.72
C GLY A 212 20.20 6.62 -4.38
N CYS A 213 18.93 6.25 -4.24
CA CYS A 213 18.43 5.61 -3.02
C CYS A 213 19.01 4.20 -2.87
N MET A 214 19.96 4.00 -1.95
CA MET A 214 20.59 2.69 -1.74
C MET A 214 19.57 1.57 -1.42
N PRO A 215 18.59 1.76 -0.51
CA PRO A 215 17.55 0.76 -0.28
C PRO A 215 16.72 0.45 -1.53
N GLY A 216 16.33 1.48 -2.28
CA GLY A 216 15.59 1.31 -3.53
C GLY A 216 16.40 0.56 -4.59
N GLY A 217 17.69 0.84 -4.69
CA GLY A 217 18.62 0.17 -5.60
C GLY A 217 18.74 -1.34 -5.31
N ILE A 218 18.71 -1.75 -4.05
CA ILE A 218 18.67 -3.18 -3.68
C ILE A 218 17.41 -3.84 -4.23
N VAL A 219 16.24 -3.20 -4.06
CA VAL A 219 14.96 -3.73 -4.56
C VAL A 219 14.99 -3.81 -6.09
N ALA A 220 15.46 -2.76 -6.76
CA ALA A 220 15.57 -2.70 -8.21
C ALA A 220 16.50 -3.78 -8.78
N ALA A 221 17.62 -4.05 -8.12
CA ALA A 221 18.55 -5.11 -8.49
C ALA A 221 17.95 -6.52 -8.37
N MET A 222 16.91 -6.70 -7.56
CA MET A 222 16.23 -8.00 -7.39
C MET A 222 14.98 -8.16 -8.27
N ALA A 223 14.50 -7.08 -8.90
CA ALA A 223 13.23 -7.06 -9.62
C ALA A 223 13.15 -8.10 -10.76
N GLU A 224 14.20 -8.26 -11.55
CA GLU A 224 14.27 -9.26 -12.63
C GLU A 224 14.21 -10.69 -12.07
N LYS A 225 14.95 -10.97 -10.99
CA LYS A 225 14.94 -12.27 -10.34
C LYS A 225 13.56 -12.61 -9.79
N PHE A 226 12.90 -11.66 -9.12
CA PHE A 226 11.52 -11.86 -8.64
C PHE A 226 10.56 -12.06 -9.79
N SER A 227 10.71 -11.30 -10.88
CA SER A 227 9.85 -11.44 -12.05
C SER A 227 9.94 -12.84 -12.65
N ALA A 228 11.15 -13.36 -12.81
CA ALA A 228 11.39 -14.71 -13.31
C ALA A 228 10.93 -15.81 -12.33
N THR A 229 11.07 -15.59 -11.03
CA THR A 229 10.71 -16.59 -10.02
C THR A 229 9.19 -16.74 -9.90
N TYR A 230 8.46 -15.63 -9.85
CA TYR A 230 7.02 -15.61 -9.61
C TYR A 230 6.19 -15.51 -10.90
N GLN A 231 6.83 -15.44 -12.07
CA GLN A 231 6.17 -15.35 -13.38
C GLN A 231 5.17 -14.18 -13.47
N LYS A 232 5.53 -13.06 -12.84
CA LYS A 232 4.77 -11.80 -12.84
C LYS A 232 5.74 -10.64 -13.00
N PRO A 233 5.41 -9.57 -13.74
CA PRO A 233 6.36 -8.49 -13.93
C PRO A 233 6.51 -7.64 -12.66
N TRP A 234 7.77 -7.31 -12.35
CA TRP A 234 8.15 -6.34 -11.33
C TRP A 234 9.01 -5.25 -11.97
N ILE A 235 8.54 -4.00 -11.94
CA ILE A 235 9.30 -2.85 -12.45
C ILE A 235 9.69 -1.89 -11.32
N SER A 236 10.80 -1.16 -11.51
CA SER A 236 11.23 -0.11 -10.58
C SER A 236 11.24 1.25 -11.27
N LEU A 237 10.49 2.22 -10.77
CA LEU A 237 10.40 3.58 -11.26
C LEU A 237 11.21 4.54 -10.39
N THR A 238 11.87 5.49 -11.04
CA THR A 238 12.71 6.49 -10.35
C THR A 238 12.03 7.85 -10.43
N TYR A 239 11.94 8.57 -9.32
CA TYR A 239 11.40 9.93 -9.26
C TYR A 239 12.41 10.86 -8.59
N ASP A 240 12.89 11.88 -9.31
CA ASP A 240 13.94 12.79 -8.88
C ASP A 240 13.53 14.27 -8.88
N GLY A 241 12.23 14.54 -9.09
CA GLY A 241 11.66 15.89 -9.11
C GLY A 241 11.76 16.60 -10.47
N PHE A 242 12.37 15.98 -11.48
CA PHE A 242 12.32 16.46 -12.86
C PHE A 242 11.16 15.82 -13.63
N LEU A 243 10.70 16.49 -14.68
CA LEU A 243 9.68 15.99 -15.59
C LEU A 243 10.26 14.88 -16.46
N GLU A 244 10.35 13.66 -15.92
CA GLU A 244 10.73 12.48 -16.70
C GLU A 244 9.52 11.91 -17.46
N THR A 245 9.65 11.79 -18.78
CA THR A 245 8.65 11.14 -19.66
C THR A 245 8.81 9.62 -19.72
N ASN A 246 9.96 9.09 -19.26
CA ASN A 246 10.28 7.66 -19.34
C ASN A 246 9.35 6.82 -18.46
N ASN A 247 8.98 7.29 -17.26
CA ASN A 247 8.11 6.53 -16.36
C ASN A 247 6.73 6.26 -16.97
N ALA A 248 6.14 7.24 -17.67
CA ALA A 248 4.84 7.07 -18.33
C ALA A 248 4.90 5.97 -19.41
N ALA A 249 5.95 5.94 -20.23
CA ALA A 249 6.15 4.89 -21.22
C ALA A 249 6.35 3.52 -20.57
N ARG A 250 7.10 3.44 -19.47
CA ARG A 250 7.31 2.19 -18.71
C ARG A 250 6.02 1.67 -18.09
N ILE A 251 5.19 2.55 -17.52
CA ILE A 251 3.87 2.18 -16.98
C ILE A 251 2.96 1.69 -18.10
N SER A 252 2.94 2.36 -19.25
CA SER A 252 2.14 1.94 -20.40
C SER A 252 2.54 0.56 -20.90
N ASN A 253 3.85 0.33 -21.11
CA ASN A 253 4.36 -0.98 -21.55
C ASN A 253 4.06 -2.08 -20.53
N PHE A 254 4.22 -1.78 -19.24
CA PHE A 254 3.89 -2.69 -18.16
C PHE A 254 2.39 -3.05 -18.15
N ALA A 255 1.51 -2.06 -18.35
CA ALA A 255 0.07 -2.31 -18.42
C ALA A 255 -0.32 -3.17 -19.62
N GLU A 256 0.27 -2.94 -20.80
CA GLU A 256 0.03 -3.77 -21.98
C GLU A 256 0.50 -5.22 -21.78
N LEU A 257 1.67 -5.43 -21.18
CA LEU A 257 2.15 -6.77 -20.81
C LEU A 257 1.16 -7.49 -19.87
N LEU A 258 0.66 -6.80 -18.85
CA LEU A 258 -0.30 -7.37 -17.91
C LEU A 258 -1.64 -7.72 -18.57
N LYS A 259 -2.14 -6.88 -19.47
CA LYS A 259 -3.37 -7.16 -20.22
C LYS A 259 -3.20 -8.37 -21.13
N PHE A 260 -2.05 -8.48 -21.81
CA PHE A 260 -1.74 -9.61 -22.67
C PHE A 260 -1.72 -10.94 -21.88
N CYS A 261 -0.98 -10.99 -20.76
CA CYS A 261 -0.94 -12.18 -19.90
C CYS A 261 -2.31 -12.54 -19.31
N HIS A 262 -3.16 -11.54 -19.02
CA HIS A 262 -4.51 -11.77 -18.50
C HIS A 262 -5.46 -12.37 -19.55
N GLN A 263 -5.35 -11.96 -20.82
CA GLN A 263 -6.15 -12.49 -21.91
C GLN A 263 -5.83 -13.97 -22.20
N GLU A 264 -4.55 -14.34 -22.20
CA GLU A 264 -4.14 -15.74 -22.40
C GLU A 264 -4.67 -16.65 -21.28
N ALA A 265 -4.62 -16.21 -20.03
CA ALA A 265 -5.11 -16.97 -18.88
C ALA A 265 -6.64 -17.16 -18.86
N GLY A 266 -7.40 -16.28 -19.51
CA GLY A 266 -8.87 -16.40 -19.62
C GLY A 266 -9.36 -17.26 -20.78
N THR A 267 -8.46 -17.71 -21.65
CA THR A 267 -8.79 -18.50 -22.86
C THR A 267 -8.50 -20.01 -22.71
N THR A 268 -7.92 -20.40 -21.58
CA THR A 268 -7.66 -21.80 -21.17
C THR A 268 -8.60 -22.23 -20.05
#